data_AF-A0A534T0Y1-F1
#
_entry.id   AF-A0A534T0Y1-F1
#
_cell.length_a   1.000
_cell.length_b   1.000
_cell.length_c   1.000
_cell.angle_alpha   90.00
_cell.angle_beta   90.00
_cell.angle_gamma   90.00
#
_symmetry.space_group_name_H-M   'P 1'
#
loop_
_entity.id
_entity.type
_entity.pdbx_description
1 polymer ?
#
loop_
_entity_poly.entity_id
_entity_poly.type
_entity_poly.pdbx_seq_one_letter_code
_entity_poly.pdbx_strand_id
1 'polypeptide(L)'
;MRLLITMPLDRYDRLMWKVGKFSRAYEIMQNASIEPCLSDNHFAHTTKLLCRLDEAKMLLNLASRVYPTAIPDIARAIDSTK
;
A
#
# COMPACT_ATOMS: atom_id res chain seq x y z
N MET A 1 -10.92 -5.39 -12.10
CA MET A 1 -11.36 -4.39 -11.09
C MET A 1 -10.14 -3.65 -10.55
N ARG A 2 -10.22 -2.32 -10.39
CA ARG A 2 -9.14 -1.51 -9.81
C ARG A 2 -9.48 -1.15 -8.37
N LEU A 3 -8.45 -1.01 -7.55
CA LEU A 3 -8.49 -0.77 -6.12
C LEU A 3 -7.56 0.37 -5.77
N LEU A 4 -7.96 1.15 -4.77
CA LEU A 4 -7.12 2.18 -4.19
C LEU A 4 -6.70 1.73 -2.79
N ILE A 5 -5.41 1.41 -2.64
CA ILE A 5 -4.81 1.15 -1.33
C ILE A 5 -4.38 2.49 -0.76
N THR A 6 -4.91 2.85 0.40
CA THR A 6 -4.51 4.05 1.15
C THR A 6 -3.78 3.60 2.40
N MET A 7 -2.55 4.08 2.58
CA MET A 7 -1.77 3.82 3.79
C MET A 7 -0.93 5.04 4.20
N PRO A 8 -0.53 5.15 5.47
CA PRO A 8 0.44 6.16 5.92
C PRO A 8 1.78 6.05 5.17
N LEU A 9 2.41 7.19 4.86
CA LEU A 9 3.68 7.24 4.14
C LEU A 9 4.80 6.46 4.85
N ASP A 10 4.86 6.52 6.17
CA ASP A 10 5.87 5.79 6.95
C ASP A 10 5.74 4.27 6.78
N ARG A 11 4.51 3.75 6.69
CA ARG A 11 4.26 2.32 6.44
C ARG A 11 4.57 1.94 5.01
N TYR A 12 4.22 2.81 4.06
CA TYR A 12 4.52 2.61 2.66
C TYR A 12 6.03 2.53 2.42
N ASP A 13 6.80 3.48 2.94
CA ASP A 13 8.26 3.51 2.80
C ASP A 13 8.90 2.27 3.41
N ARG A 14 8.47 1.87 4.61
CA ARG A 14 8.97 0.66 5.28
C ARG A 14 8.62 -0.60 4.50
N LEU A 15 7.43 -0.70 3.94
CA LEU A 15 7.06 -1.83 3.06
C LEU A 15 7.95 -1.83 1.82
N MET A 16 8.10 -0.68 1.14
CA MET A 16 8.88 -0.53 -0.08
C MET A 16 10.36 -0.90 0.11
N TRP A 17 10.94 -0.56 1.27
CA TRP A 17 12.31 -0.96 1.65
C TRP A 17 12.49 -2.46 1.85
N LYS A 18 11.42 -3.18 2.21
CA LYS A 18 11.43 -4.63 2.42
C LYS A 18 11.13 -5.41 1.14
N VAL A 19 10.55 -4.76 0.14
CA VAL A 19 10.28 -5.37 -1.17
C VAL A 19 11.56 -5.43 -2.01
N GLY A 20 11.80 -6.57 -2.66
CA GLY A 20 12.94 -6.71 -3.57
C GLY A 20 12.81 -5.77 -4.77
N LYS A 21 13.84 -4.99 -5.07
CA LYS A 21 13.85 -3.93 -6.12
C LYS A 21 13.52 -4.44 -7.53
N PHE A 22 13.80 -5.71 -7.81
CA PHE A 22 13.51 -6.35 -9.11
C PHE A 22 12.21 -7.17 -9.12
N SER A 23 11.41 -7.07 -8.05
CA SER A 23 10.14 -7.79 -7.97
C SER A 23 9.02 -7.00 -8.62
N ARG A 24 8.02 -7.72 -9.14
CA ARG A 24 6.78 -7.12 -9.65
C ARG A 24 6.07 -6.25 -8.60
N ALA A 25 6.16 -6.63 -7.32
CA ALA A 25 5.60 -5.84 -6.23
C ALA A 25 6.24 -4.45 -6.13
N TYR A 26 7.55 -4.33 -6.35
CA TYR A 26 8.25 -3.05 -6.34
C TYR A 26 7.81 -2.15 -7.50
N GLU A 27 7.63 -2.72 -8.70
CA GLU A 27 7.09 -2.00 -9.85
C GLU A 27 5.67 -1.49 -9.60
N ILE A 28 4.82 -2.30 -8.96
CA ILE A 28 3.46 -1.90 -8.61
C ILE A 28 3.52 -0.72 -7.63
N MET A 29 4.27 -0.87 -6.54
CA MET A 29 4.38 0.16 -5.51
C MET A 29 4.85 1.50 -6.07
N GLN A 30 5.83 1.53 -6.98
CA GLN A 30 6.32 2.77 -7.61
C GLN A 30 5.24 3.64 -8.27
N ASN A 31 4.07 3.10 -8.60
CA ASN A 31 2.95 3.87 -9.15
C ASN A 31 2.09 4.57 -8.07
N ALA A 32 2.52 4.58 -6.81
CA ALA A 32 1.82 5.26 -5.73
C ALA A 32 1.94 6.79 -5.85
N SER A 33 0.83 7.48 -5.56
CA SER A 33 0.79 8.92 -5.40
C SER A 33 0.92 9.26 -3.91
N ILE A 34 1.75 10.24 -3.58
CA ILE A 34 1.87 10.77 -2.21
C ILE A 34 0.98 12.01 -2.13
N GLU A 35 0.01 11.98 -1.24
CA GLU A 35 -0.92 13.09 -1.04
C GLU A 35 -0.88 13.56 0.42
N PRO A 36 -0.85 14.88 0.66
CA PRO A 36 -1.00 15.42 2.00
C PRO A 36 -2.40 15.12 2.51
N CYS A 37 -2.50 14.48 3.68
CA CYS A 37 -3.77 14.29 4.37
C CYS A 37 -3.80 15.22 5.59
N LEU A 38 -4.80 16.11 5.62
CA LEU A 38 -5.14 16.90 6.79
C LEU A 38 -6.15 16.08 7.60
N SER A 39 -5.68 15.45 8.68
CA SER A 39 -6.53 14.75 9.65
C SER A 39 -6.22 15.33 11.03
N ASP A 40 -7.25 15.88 11.68
CA ASP A 40 -7.25 16.33 13.08
C ASP A 40 -5.95 16.98 13.57
N ASN A 41 -5.60 18.13 12.99
CA ASN A 41 -4.43 18.95 13.38
C ASN A 41 -3.04 18.31 13.18
N HIS A 42 -2.94 17.15 12.54
CA HIS A 42 -1.66 16.59 12.11
C HIS A 42 -1.56 16.52 10.58
N PHE A 43 -0.49 17.12 10.05
CA PHE A 43 -0.06 16.87 8.68
C PHE A 43 0.51 15.46 8.60
N ALA A 44 -0.27 14.51 8.10
CA ALA A 44 0.19 13.16 7.81
C ALA A 44 0.18 12.95 6.29
N HIS A 45 1.35 12.63 5.72
CA HIS A 45 1.40 12.21 4.32
C HIS A 45 0.79 10.81 4.19
N THR A 46 -0.12 10.65 3.25
CA THR A 46 -0.71 9.37 2.90
C THR A 46 -0.32 8.99 1.50
N THR A 47 -0.11 7.71 1.27
CA THR A 47 0.14 7.15 -0.05
C THR A 47 -1.10 6.48 -0.58
N LYS A 48 -1.41 6.75 -1.84
CA LYS A 48 -2.51 6.16 -2.59
C LYS A 48 -1.94 5.34 -3.74
N LEU A 49 -2.17 4.05 -3.71
CA LEU A 49 -1.70 3.11 -4.71
C LEU A 49 -2.89 2.52 -5.48
N LEU A 50 -3.01 2.91 -6.75
CA LEU A 50 -4.02 2.35 -7.66
C LEU A 50 -3.48 1.05 -8.28
N CYS A 51 -4.13 -0.08 -8.01
CA CYS A 51 -3.70 -1.39 -8.52
C CYS A 51 -4.89 -2.30 -8.85
N ARG A 52 -4.63 -3.44 -9.49
CA ARG A 52 -5.64 -4.49 -9.73
C ARG A 52 -5.86 -5.35 -8.48
N LEU A 53 -7.00 -6.04 -8.40
CA LEU A 53 -7.28 -6.98 -7.30
C LEU A 53 -6.21 -8.05 -7.12
N ASP A 54 -5.72 -8.62 -8.21
CA ASP A 54 -4.67 -9.65 -8.13
C ASP A 54 -3.32 -9.06 -7.66
N GLU A 55 -3.04 -7.82 -8.02
CA GLU A 55 -1.87 -7.07 -7.54
C GLU A 55 -2.00 -6.74 -6.04
N ALA A 56 -3.18 -6.33 -5.58
CA ALA A 56 -3.45 -6.10 -4.16
C ALA A 56 -3.30 -7.38 -3.33
N LYS A 57 -3.81 -8.52 -3.83
CA LYS A 57 -3.62 -9.84 -3.18
C LYS A 57 -2.14 -10.27 -3.15
N MET A 58 -1.39 -10.00 -4.22
CA MET A 58 0.05 -10.23 -4.25
C MET A 58 0.78 -9.38 -3.19
N LEU A 59 0.45 -8.09 -3.10
CA LEU A 59 1.00 -7.19 -2.09
C LEU A 59 0.64 -7.64 -0.66
N LEU A 60 -0.58 -8.14 -0.44
CA LEU A 60 -1.02 -8.67 0.84
C LEU A 60 -0.18 -9.88 1.28
N ASN A 61 0.02 -10.85 0.38
CA ASN A 61 0.85 -12.04 0.64
C ASN A 61 2.34 -11.67 0.83
N LEU A 62 2.82 -10.64 0.15
CA LEU A 62 4.18 -10.14 0.38
C LEU A 62 4.29 -9.48 1.76
N ALA A 63 3.36 -8.58 2.10
CA ALA A 63 3.34 -7.88 3.37
C ALA A 63 3.28 -8.85 4.56
N SER A 64 2.52 -9.94 4.47
CA SER A 64 2.48 -10.95 5.53
C SER A 64 3.82 -11.64 5.80
N ARG A 65 4.74 -11.64 4.83
CA ARG A 65 6.07 -12.23 4.96
C ARG A 65 7.12 -11.24 5.42
N VAL A 66 7.05 -9.99 4.94
CA VAL A 66 8.16 -9.02 5.09
C VAL A 66 7.83 -7.82 5.96
N TYR A 67 6.55 -7.44 6.07
CA TYR A 67 6.11 -6.29 6.85
C TYR A 67 4.62 -6.38 7.22
N PRO A 68 4.26 -7.22 8.23
CA PRO A 68 2.86 -7.48 8.58
C PRO A 68 2.06 -6.25 9.00
N THR A 69 2.72 -5.18 9.43
CA THR A 69 2.10 -3.90 9.81
C THR A 69 1.33 -3.24 8.67
N ALA A 70 1.65 -3.54 7.39
CA ALA A 70 0.92 -3.02 6.24
C ALA A 70 -0.33 -3.86 5.86
N ILE A 71 -0.51 -5.05 6.44
CA ILE A 71 -1.66 -5.93 6.16
C ILE A 71 -3.00 -5.20 6.33
N PRO A 72 -3.27 -4.47 7.43
CA PRO A 72 -4.59 -3.88 7.64
C PRO A 72 -4.97 -2.87 6.56
N ASP A 73 -4.00 -2.11 6.04
CA ASP A 73 -4.25 -1.09 5.03
C ASP A 73 -4.53 -1.70 3.64
N ILE A 74 -3.82 -2.78 3.30
CA ILE A 74 -4.03 -3.52 2.04
C ILE A 74 -5.34 -4.32 2.09
N ALA A 75 -5.61 -5.02 3.20
CA ALA A 75 -6.82 -5.81 3.38
C ALA A 75 -8.08 -4.95 3.33
N ARG A 76 -8.07 -3.77 3.99
CA ARG A 76 -9.18 -2.82 3.97
C ARG A 76 -9.56 -2.41 2.54
N ALA A 77 -8.58 -2.18 1.68
CA ALA A 77 -8.83 -1.83 0.28
C ALA A 77 -9.52 -2.97 -0.47
N ILE A 78 -9.06 -4.22 -0.27
CA ILE A 78 -9.65 -5.42 -0.90
C ILE A 78 -11.10 -5.61 -0.43
N ASP A 79 -11.35 -5.53 0.88
CA ASP A 79 -12.68 -5.73 1.45
C ASP A 79 -13.68 -4.63 1.04
N SER A 80 -13.19 -3.41 0.79
CA SER A 80 -14.00 -2.27 0.33
C SER A 80 -14.49 -2.41 -1.13
N THR A 81 -14.17 -3.51 -1.81
CA THR A 81 -14.65 -3.80 -3.18
C THR A 81 -15.56 -5.01 -3.30
N LYS A 82 -15.94 -5.61 -2.18
CA LYS A 82 -17.05 -6.57 -2.10
C LYS A 82 -18.38 -5.84 -2.06
#